data_AF-A0A955IQG0-F1
#
_entry.id   AF-A0A955IQG0-F1
#
_cell.length_a   1.000
_cell.length_b   1.000
_cell.length_c   1.000
_cell.angle_alpha   90.00
_cell.angle_beta   90.00
_cell.angle_gamma   90.00
#
_symmetry.space_group_name_H-M   'P 1'
#
loop_
_entity.id
_entity.type
_entity.pdbx_description
1 polymer ?
#
loop_
_entity_poly.entity_id
_entity_poly.type
_entity_poly.pdbx_seq_one_letter_code
_entity_poly.pdbx_strand_id
1 'polypeptide(L)'
;MILAGILLDPDAATPTTGWIAIDSGVIVDRGEGTPPPGAIGDDRTVITPGFIDAHLHLPQIDSVGCDGLELLPWLERVIFPAETGWVDPAVARAHIDLAHRRLLRAGTVAYAGYLTSHATGVAAMAACSSLHPRALVGQVRMDRHAPDTLTHTTLAATPVSTTDRRWSINPRFAVSCSERCLQKAADDALAAGERTFLQTHLAESRRECDFVRTLFPDDAHYTDVYDRFGLLTPHTLVAHGIHLAPDELTVLAQRRSV
;
A
#
# COMPACT_ATOMS: atom_id res chain seq x y z
N MET A 1 13.97 -8.48 26.11
CA MET A 1 12.83 -7.71 26.65
C MET A 1 11.69 -8.67 26.94
N ILE A 2 10.90 -8.46 27.99
CA ILE A 2 9.73 -9.28 28.28
C ILE A 2 8.53 -8.35 28.40
N LEU A 3 7.45 -8.66 27.68
CA LEU A 3 6.17 -7.97 27.78
C LEU A 3 5.19 -8.86 28.54
N ALA A 4 4.35 -8.30 29.39
CA ALA A 4 3.33 -9.03 30.13
C ALA A 4 1.99 -8.29 30.10
N GLY A 5 0.89 -9.06 30.07
CA GLY A 5 -0.46 -8.53 30.09
C GLY A 5 -1.47 -9.49 29.48
N ILE A 6 -2.57 -8.95 28.98
CA ILE A 6 -3.62 -9.67 28.25
C ILE A 6 -3.17 -9.83 26.80
N LEU A 7 -2.93 -11.07 26.38
CA LEU A 7 -2.48 -11.40 25.03
C LEU A 7 -3.69 -11.59 24.10
N LEU A 8 -3.72 -10.82 23.01
CA LEU A 8 -4.61 -11.03 21.88
C LEU A 8 -3.88 -11.84 20.81
N ASP A 9 -3.93 -13.16 20.95
CA ASP A 9 -3.38 -14.08 19.95
C ASP A 9 -4.41 -14.31 18.83
N PRO A 10 -4.10 -14.01 17.57
CA PRO A 10 -5.02 -14.23 16.44
C PRO A 10 -5.43 -15.70 16.26
N ASP A 11 -4.63 -16.65 16.77
CA ASP A 11 -4.92 -18.08 16.69
C ASP A 11 -5.69 -18.60 17.91
N ALA A 12 -5.91 -17.77 18.94
CA ALA A 12 -6.62 -18.14 20.15
C ALA A 12 -8.09 -17.66 20.14
N ALA A 13 -8.99 -18.49 20.66
CA ALA A 13 -10.41 -18.17 20.74
C ALA A 13 -10.74 -17.09 21.79
N THR A 14 -9.90 -16.95 22.83
CA THR A 14 -10.10 -15.99 23.92
C THR A 14 -8.78 -15.40 24.39
N PRO A 15 -8.74 -14.12 24.79
CA PRO A 15 -7.54 -13.51 25.37
C PRO A 15 -7.10 -14.22 26.65
N THR A 16 -5.79 -14.34 26.86
CA THR A 16 -5.19 -14.93 28.08
C THR A 16 -4.23 -13.97 28.75
N THR A 17 -4.13 -14.01 30.07
CA THR A 17 -3.05 -13.32 30.77
C THR A 17 -1.76 -14.10 30.61
N GLY A 18 -0.71 -13.44 30.13
CA GLY A 18 0.57 -14.09 29.86
C GLY A 18 1.68 -13.11 29.59
N TRP A 19 2.73 -13.62 28.94
CA TRP A 19 3.94 -12.88 28.64
C TRP A 19 4.60 -13.35 27.35
N ILE A 20 5.37 -12.45 26.75
CA ILE A 20 6.13 -12.67 25.51
C ILE A 20 7.58 -12.22 25.76
N ALA A 21 8.53 -13.12 25.53
CA ALA A 21 9.96 -12.81 25.55
C ALA A 21 10.45 -12.49 24.14
N ILE A 22 11.14 -11.36 24.01
CA ILE A 22 11.66 -10.83 22.76
C ILE A 22 13.18 -10.67 22.88
N ASP A 23 13.91 -11.28 21.96
CA ASP A 23 15.35 -11.10 21.79
C ASP A 23 15.64 -10.66 20.35
N SER A 24 16.45 -9.62 20.19
CA SER A 24 16.87 -9.09 18.89
C SER A 24 15.72 -8.87 17.87
N GLY A 25 14.56 -8.44 18.36
CA GLY A 25 13.36 -8.17 17.54
C GLY A 25 12.56 -9.41 17.14
N VAL A 26 12.86 -10.58 17.71
CA VAL A 26 12.18 -11.85 17.47
C VAL A 26 11.55 -12.35 18.76
N ILE A 27 10.33 -12.89 18.67
CA ILE A 27 9.70 -13.60 19.80
C ILE A 27 10.44 -14.92 19.98
N VAL A 28 11.06 -15.11 21.14
CA VAL A 28 11.85 -16.32 21.47
C VAL A 28 11.14 -17.27 22.42
N ASP A 29 10.19 -16.75 23.20
CA ASP A 29 9.39 -17.56 24.13
C ASP A 29 8.07 -16.85 24.47
N ARG A 30 7.09 -17.61 24.95
CA ARG A 30 5.81 -17.10 25.46
C ARG A 30 5.20 -18.03 26.49
N GLY A 31 4.43 -17.50 27.41
CA GLY A 31 3.73 -18.30 28.41
C GLY A 31 2.51 -17.62 29.01
N GLU A 32 1.69 -18.41 29.70
CA GLU A 32 0.52 -17.93 30.45
C GLU A 32 0.85 -17.70 31.93
N GLY A 33 0.07 -16.87 32.59
CA GLY A 33 0.16 -16.63 34.04
C GLY A 33 1.29 -15.68 34.42
N THR A 34 2.00 -15.99 35.51
CA THR A 34 2.99 -15.09 36.11
C THR A 34 4.20 -14.87 35.19
N PRO A 35 4.54 -13.61 34.85
CA PRO A 35 5.65 -13.33 33.96
C PRO A 35 7.00 -13.51 34.67
N PRO A 36 8.09 -13.76 33.91
CA PRO A 36 9.44 -13.71 34.46
C PRO A 36 9.77 -12.33 35.05
N PRO A 37 10.71 -12.24 36.01
CA PRO A 37 11.12 -10.97 36.60
C PRO A 37 11.57 -9.95 35.54
N GLY A 38 11.19 -8.67 35.73
CA GLY A 38 11.56 -7.58 34.83
C GLY A 38 10.69 -7.44 33.59
N ALA A 39 9.53 -8.11 33.53
CA ALA A 39 8.53 -7.88 32.51
C ALA A 39 7.95 -6.45 32.55
N ILE A 40 7.64 -5.94 31.36
CA ILE A 40 7.03 -4.62 31.15
C ILE A 40 5.55 -4.82 30.84
N GLY A 41 4.69 -4.12 31.58
CA GLY A 41 3.23 -4.25 31.49
C GLY A 41 2.63 -4.85 32.77
N ASP A 42 1.30 -4.86 32.82
CA ASP A 42 0.50 -5.30 33.96
C ASP A 42 -0.78 -6.02 33.49
N ASP A 43 -1.66 -6.39 34.43
CA ASP A 43 -2.92 -7.08 34.15
C ASP A 43 -3.96 -6.24 33.37
N ARG A 44 -3.66 -4.97 33.09
CA ARG A 44 -4.48 -4.06 32.27
C ARG A 44 -3.86 -3.76 30.91
N THR A 45 -2.62 -4.21 30.70
CA THR A 45 -1.91 -4.02 29.44
C THR A 45 -2.42 -5.02 28.42
N VAL A 46 -2.98 -4.54 27.31
CA VAL A 46 -3.40 -5.41 26.20
C VAL A 46 -2.29 -5.44 25.16
N ILE A 47 -1.84 -6.64 24.80
CA ILE A 47 -0.77 -6.89 23.84
C ILE A 47 -1.39 -7.55 22.61
N THR A 48 -1.19 -6.95 21.45
CA THR A 48 -1.66 -7.43 20.15
C THR A 48 -0.50 -7.47 19.16
N PRO A 49 -0.55 -8.32 18.12
CA PRO A 49 0.21 -8.05 16.90
C PRO A 49 0.00 -6.60 16.46
N GLY A 50 1.07 -5.97 15.97
CA GLY A 50 0.96 -4.62 15.41
C GLY A 50 0.09 -4.63 14.14
N PHE A 51 -0.63 -3.54 13.90
CA PHE A 51 -1.54 -3.46 12.76
C PHE A 51 -0.79 -3.40 11.43
N ILE A 52 -1.43 -3.93 10.38
CA ILE A 52 -0.96 -3.89 9.00
C ILE A 52 -1.96 -3.06 8.20
N ASP A 53 -1.51 -1.96 7.61
CA ASP A 53 -2.31 -1.13 6.72
C ASP A 53 -2.09 -1.58 5.26
N ALA A 54 -3.13 -2.15 4.65
CA ALA A 54 -3.01 -2.72 3.31
C ALA A 54 -3.04 -1.66 2.17
N HIS A 55 -3.31 -0.38 2.47
CA HIS A 55 -3.39 0.64 1.45
C HIS A 55 -3.26 2.08 2.01
N LEU A 56 -2.12 2.72 1.72
CA LEU A 56 -1.83 4.08 2.17
C LEU A 56 -1.22 4.96 1.08
N HIS A 57 -1.66 6.22 0.97
CA HIS A 57 -0.98 7.23 0.15
C HIS A 57 -0.13 8.16 1.01
N LEU A 58 1.20 7.99 0.96
CA LEU A 58 2.11 8.88 1.68
C LEU A 58 2.02 10.34 1.24
N PRO A 59 1.82 10.67 -0.06
CA PRO A 59 1.80 12.06 -0.48
C PRO A 59 0.52 12.82 -0.13
N GLN A 60 -0.44 12.14 0.49
CA GLN A 60 -1.76 12.69 0.83
C GLN A 60 -1.96 12.79 2.35
N ILE A 61 -0.92 12.51 3.15
CA ILE A 61 -1.04 12.40 4.62
C ILE A 61 -1.47 13.71 5.31
N ASP A 62 -1.26 14.84 4.65
CA ASP A 62 -1.66 16.18 5.08
C ASP A 62 -3.00 16.64 4.47
N SER A 63 -3.56 15.86 3.55
CA SER A 63 -4.81 16.15 2.82
C SER A 63 -6.01 15.35 3.38
N VAL A 64 -5.85 14.65 4.50
CA VAL A 64 -6.90 13.84 5.12
C VAL A 64 -8.06 14.71 5.60
N GLY A 65 -9.27 14.47 5.07
CA GLY A 65 -10.50 15.14 5.50
C GLY A 65 -10.60 16.62 5.07
N CYS A 66 -9.89 17.02 4.01
CA CYS A 66 -9.84 18.42 3.58
C CYS A 66 -11.04 18.87 2.73
N ASP A 67 -11.85 17.95 2.22
CA ASP A 67 -13.00 18.26 1.37
C ASP A 67 -14.12 17.19 1.44
N GLY A 68 -15.13 17.31 0.57
CA GLY A 68 -16.28 16.40 0.45
C GLY A 68 -16.68 16.11 -1.00
N LEU A 69 -15.72 16.13 -1.92
CA LEU A 69 -15.91 15.83 -3.34
C LEU A 69 -15.96 14.32 -3.59
N GLU A 70 -16.50 13.96 -4.76
CA GLU A 70 -16.38 12.60 -5.28
C GLU A 70 -14.96 12.35 -5.85
N LEU A 71 -14.60 11.07 -6.01
CA LEU A 71 -13.23 10.61 -6.36
C LEU A 71 -12.54 11.39 -7.47
N LEU A 72 -13.14 11.53 -8.67
CA LEU A 72 -12.44 12.15 -9.80
C LEU A 72 -12.22 13.67 -9.61
N PRO A 73 -13.23 14.49 -9.24
CA PRO A 73 -13.00 15.88 -8.87
C PRO A 73 -12.07 16.07 -7.68
N TRP A 74 -12.10 15.15 -6.71
CA TRP A 74 -11.19 15.15 -5.57
C TRP A 74 -9.73 14.96 -6.01
N LEU A 75 -9.48 13.98 -6.89
CA LEU A 75 -8.15 13.75 -7.45
C LEU A 75 -7.60 15.02 -8.12
N GLU A 76 -8.41 15.65 -8.97
CA GLU A 76 -8.02 16.84 -9.73
C GLU A 76 -7.77 18.07 -8.85
N ARG A 77 -8.62 18.31 -7.85
CA ARG A 77 -8.63 19.57 -7.09
C ARG A 77 -7.81 19.54 -5.82
N VAL A 78 -7.55 18.34 -5.28
CA VAL A 78 -6.88 18.17 -3.99
C VAL A 78 -5.60 17.37 -4.16
N ILE A 79 -5.71 16.16 -4.71
CA ILE A 79 -4.64 15.17 -4.59
C ILE A 79 -3.52 15.39 -5.59
N PHE A 80 -3.82 15.63 -6.86
CA PHE A 80 -2.77 15.94 -7.84
C PHE A 80 -1.98 17.22 -7.48
N PRO A 81 -2.62 18.30 -6.99
CA PRO A 81 -1.89 19.44 -6.43
C PRO A 81 -0.95 19.06 -5.27
N ALA A 82 -1.41 18.27 -4.30
CA ALA A 82 -0.59 17.83 -3.17
C ALA A 82 0.60 16.96 -3.62
N GLU A 83 0.36 16.01 -4.52
CA GLU A 83 1.39 15.11 -5.06
C GLU A 83 2.43 15.86 -5.90
N THR A 84 2.06 16.96 -6.56
CA THR A 84 3.00 17.78 -7.36
C THR A 84 4.12 18.38 -6.49
N GLY A 85 3.84 18.70 -5.22
CA GLY A 85 4.84 19.25 -4.30
C GLY A 85 6.00 18.30 -3.99
N TRP A 86 5.83 16.99 -4.22
CA TRP A 86 6.88 16.00 -3.97
C TRP A 86 8.07 16.09 -4.93
N VAL A 87 8.02 16.92 -5.98
CA VAL A 87 9.21 17.29 -6.76
C VAL A 87 10.32 17.88 -5.88
N ASP A 88 9.96 18.48 -4.73
CA ASP A 88 10.91 18.90 -3.70
C ASP A 88 11.25 17.73 -2.75
N PRO A 89 12.52 17.29 -2.68
CA PRO A 89 12.95 16.25 -1.75
C PRO A 89 12.63 16.53 -0.28
N ALA A 90 12.61 17.79 0.14
CA ALA A 90 12.30 18.17 1.51
C ALA A 90 10.83 17.90 1.84
N VAL A 91 9.92 18.18 0.91
CA VAL A 91 8.48 17.87 1.03
C VAL A 91 8.27 16.36 1.10
N ALA A 92 8.90 15.60 0.20
CA ALA A 92 8.82 14.13 0.21
C ALA A 92 9.28 13.55 1.55
N ARG A 93 10.42 14.02 2.08
CA ARG A 93 10.93 13.56 3.38
C ARG A 93 9.99 13.91 4.54
N ALA A 94 9.51 15.16 4.59
CA ALA A 94 8.62 15.61 5.65
C ALA A 94 7.32 14.80 5.71
N HIS A 95 6.74 14.46 4.56
CA HIS A 95 5.53 13.63 4.50
C HIS A 95 5.78 12.18 4.90
N ILE A 96 6.90 11.57 4.47
CA ILE A 96 7.26 10.21 4.90
C ILE A 96 7.43 10.17 6.43
N ASP A 97 8.18 11.13 7.01
CA ASP A 97 8.39 11.21 8.45
C ASP A 97 7.07 11.47 9.21
N LEU A 98 6.16 12.27 8.66
CA LEU A 98 4.83 12.48 9.22
C LEU A 98 3.98 11.21 9.17
N ALA A 99 3.96 10.51 8.05
CA ALA A 99 3.22 9.26 7.87
C ALA A 99 3.70 8.19 8.86
N HIS A 100 5.01 7.94 8.94
CA HIS A 100 5.55 6.92 9.85
C HIS A 100 5.27 7.22 11.32
N ARG A 101 5.37 8.49 11.75
CA ARG A 101 4.98 8.88 13.12
C ARG A 101 3.50 8.64 13.40
N ARG A 102 2.62 8.94 12.44
CA ARG A 102 1.17 8.73 12.60
C ARG A 102 0.82 7.24 12.64
N LEU A 103 1.41 6.44 11.75
CA LEU A 103 1.23 4.99 11.72
C LEU A 103 1.65 4.35 13.05
N LEU A 104 2.86 4.64 13.54
CA LEU A 104 3.34 4.09 14.81
C LEU A 104 2.48 4.53 15.99
N ARG A 105 2.04 5.79 16.02
CA ARG A 105 1.12 6.30 17.05
C ARG A 105 -0.23 5.59 17.04
N ALA A 106 -0.68 5.13 15.87
CA ALA A 106 -1.91 4.35 15.70
C ALA A 106 -1.71 2.83 15.90
N GLY A 107 -0.48 2.36 16.16
CA GLY A 107 -0.16 0.94 16.32
C GLY A 107 0.10 0.20 15.00
N THR A 108 0.16 0.90 13.86
CA THR A 108 0.49 0.31 12.56
C THR A 108 1.99 0.15 12.40
N VAL A 109 2.43 -1.10 12.21
CA VAL A 109 3.86 -1.48 12.14
C VAL A 109 4.29 -1.96 10.75
N ALA A 110 3.33 -2.20 9.86
CA ALA A 110 3.59 -2.46 8.45
C ALA A 110 2.53 -1.81 7.57
N TYR A 111 2.89 -1.40 6.36
CA TYR A 111 1.94 -0.87 5.40
C TYR A 111 2.31 -1.16 3.95
N ALA A 112 1.30 -1.24 3.08
CA ALA A 112 1.44 -1.15 1.64
C ALA A 112 1.02 0.24 1.18
N GLY A 113 1.88 0.94 0.45
CA GLY A 113 1.66 2.34 0.14
C GLY A 113 2.13 2.84 -1.22
N TYR A 114 1.67 4.03 -1.53
CA TYR A 114 1.89 4.75 -2.78
C TYR A 114 2.73 5.98 -2.50
N LEU A 115 3.80 6.13 -3.28
CA LEU A 115 4.56 7.39 -3.39
C LEU A 115 3.88 8.28 -4.45
N THR A 116 4.59 9.30 -4.94
CA THR A 116 4.17 10.03 -6.15
C THR A 116 4.83 9.43 -7.39
N SER A 117 4.55 10.01 -8.56
CA SER A 117 5.27 9.69 -9.79
C SER A 117 6.68 10.27 -9.84
N HIS A 118 7.08 11.13 -8.88
CA HIS A 118 8.42 11.72 -8.85
C HIS A 118 9.47 10.75 -8.30
N ALA A 119 10.65 10.71 -8.92
CA ALA A 119 11.79 9.93 -8.45
C ALA A 119 12.31 10.38 -7.06
N THR A 120 12.04 11.63 -6.67
CA THR A 120 12.35 12.18 -5.35
C THR A 120 11.67 11.43 -4.22
N GLY A 121 10.44 10.92 -4.42
CA GLY A 121 9.75 10.09 -3.44
C GLY A 121 10.47 8.77 -3.19
N VAL A 122 10.93 8.12 -4.26
CA VAL A 122 11.74 6.89 -4.20
C VAL A 122 13.06 7.16 -3.46
N ALA A 123 13.76 8.23 -3.82
CA ALA A 123 15.02 8.61 -3.18
C ALA A 123 14.84 8.91 -1.68
N ALA A 124 13.79 9.65 -1.31
CA ALA A 124 13.49 9.99 0.08
C ALA A 124 13.17 8.75 0.91
N MET A 125 12.37 7.82 0.37
CA MET A 125 12.05 6.55 1.02
C MET A 125 13.28 5.63 1.12
N ALA A 126 14.12 5.59 0.09
CA ALA A 126 15.35 4.81 0.10
C ALA A 126 16.30 5.28 1.21
N ALA A 127 16.35 6.58 1.47
CA ALA A 127 17.13 7.22 2.52
C ALA A 127 16.48 7.19 3.93
N CYS A 128 15.30 6.58 4.10
CA CYS A 128 14.71 6.39 5.43
C CYS A 128 15.46 5.31 6.21
N SER A 129 15.72 5.56 7.49
CA SER A 129 16.42 4.62 8.39
C SER A 129 15.56 3.38 8.69
N SER A 130 16.14 2.37 9.33
CA SER A 130 15.49 1.09 9.65
C SER A 130 14.51 1.13 10.84
N LEU A 131 14.35 2.26 11.54
CA LEU A 131 13.49 2.40 12.72
C LEU A 131 12.02 2.77 12.39
N HIS A 132 11.54 2.41 11.20
CA HIS A 132 10.22 2.79 10.68
C HIS A 132 9.32 1.56 10.47
N PRO A 133 7.99 1.74 10.30
CA PRO A 133 7.10 0.65 9.89
C PRO A 133 7.64 -0.07 8.65
N ARG A 134 7.48 -1.39 8.59
CA ARG A 134 7.83 -2.17 7.39
C ARG A 134 6.97 -1.69 6.23
N ALA A 135 7.58 -1.47 5.09
CA ALA A 135 6.90 -0.86 3.95
C ALA A 135 6.90 -1.79 2.74
N LEU A 136 5.81 -1.75 1.99
CA LEU A 136 5.74 -2.19 0.61
C LEU A 136 5.25 -0.98 -0.22
N VAL A 137 6.13 -0.34 -0.97
CA VAL A 137 5.89 0.95 -1.60
C VAL A 137 6.42 1.02 -3.02
N GLY A 138 5.73 1.76 -3.87
CA GLY A 138 6.11 1.94 -5.27
C GLY A 138 5.98 3.37 -5.73
N GLN A 139 6.79 3.73 -6.72
CA GLN A 139 6.58 4.95 -7.49
C GLN A 139 5.30 4.80 -8.31
N VAL A 140 4.43 5.79 -8.24
CA VAL A 140 3.18 5.77 -9.00
C VAL A 140 3.45 5.91 -10.49
N ARG A 141 2.80 5.07 -11.30
CA ARG A 141 2.81 5.16 -12.76
C ARG A 141 1.49 5.74 -13.25
N MET A 142 1.59 6.78 -14.06
CA MET A 142 0.48 7.44 -14.75
C MET A 142 1.02 8.18 -15.98
N ASP A 143 0.32 8.06 -17.11
CA ASP A 143 0.72 8.68 -18.38
C ASP A 143 -0.45 9.32 -19.16
N ARG A 144 -1.63 9.39 -18.57
CA ARG A 144 -2.79 10.13 -19.08
C ARG A 144 -3.69 10.58 -17.94
N HIS A 145 -4.65 11.47 -18.23
CA HIS A 145 -5.70 11.90 -17.30
C HIS A 145 -5.20 12.34 -15.91
N ALA A 146 -4.01 12.95 -15.88
CA ALA A 146 -3.39 13.59 -14.74
C ALA A 146 -2.58 14.80 -15.24
N PRO A 147 -2.18 15.75 -14.37
CA PRO A 147 -1.37 16.89 -14.78
C PRO A 147 -0.02 16.48 -15.39
N ASP A 148 0.49 17.30 -16.32
CA ASP A 148 1.77 17.07 -17.01
C ASP A 148 2.95 16.89 -16.03
N THR A 149 2.89 17.55 -14.87
CA THR A 149 3.89 17.43 -13.80
C THR A 149 3.93 16.04 -13.17
N LEU A 150 2.83 15.30 -13.25
CA LEU A 150 2.65 13.98 -12.67
C LEU A 150 2.67 12.86 -13.72
N THR A 151 2.40 13.17 -14.99
CA THR A 151 2.49 12.20 -16.09
C THR A 151 3.89 12.16 -16.68
N HIS A 152 4.40 10.96 -16.96
CA HIS A 152 5.73 10.80 -17.57
C HIS A 152 5.68 9.92 -18.82
N THR A 153 6.30 10.37 -19.90
CA THR A 153 6.46 9.57 -21.13
C THR A 153 7.37 8.37 -20.88
N THR A 154 8.41 8.55 -20.07
CA THR A 154 9.24 7.49 -19.52
C THR A 154 8.63 6.99 -18.22
N LEU A 155 7.97 5.83 -18.30
CA LEU A 155 7.47 5.14 -17.12
C LEU A 155 8.66 4.56 -16.36
N ALA A 156 9.07 5.27 -15.31
CA ALA A 156 10.20 4.89 -14.48
C ALA A 156 9.94 3.53 -13.83
N ALA A 157 10.95 2.67 -13.87
CA ALA A 157 10.96 1.46 -13.05
C ALA A 157 11.34 1.88 -11.62
N THR A 158 10.45 1.60 -10.66
CA THR A 158 10.87 1.57 -9.25
C THR A 158 12.04 0.59 -9.13
N PRO A 159 13.10 0.88 -8.36
CA PRO A 159 14.23 -0.02 -8.22
C PRO A 159 13.75 -1.38 -7.76
N VAL A 160 13.81 -2.37 -8.64
CA VAL A 160 13.54 -3.76 -8.26
C VAL A 160 14.81 -4.28 -7.63
N SER A 161 14.77 -4.48 -6.32
CA SER A 161 15.87 -5.06 -5.58
C SER A 161 15.53 -6.49 -5.16
N THR A 162 16.46 -7.42 -5.39
CA THR A 162 16.32 -8.80 -4.92
C THR A 162 16.54 -8.92 -3.40
N THR A 163 17.17 -7.92 -2.79
CA THR A 163 17.49 -7.86 -1.35
C THR A 163 16.54 -6.97 -0.57
N ASP A 164 16.11 -5.86 -1.17
CA ASP A 164 15.22 -4.87 -0.56
C ASP A 164 13.79 -5.07 -1.08
N ARG A 165 13.02 -5.88 -0.34
CA ARG A 165 11.66 -6.29 -0.70
C ARG A 165 10.59 -5.21 -0.46
N ARG A 166 10.99 -4.00 -0.10
CA ARG A 166 10.03 -2.91 0.15
C ARG A 166 9.46 -2.31 -1.12
N TRP A 167 9.93 -2.70 -2.30
CA TRP A 167 9.53 -2.07 -3.56
C TRP A 167 8.41 -2.85 -4.26
N SER A 168 7.42 -2.12 -4.75
CA SER A 168 6.30 -2.64 -5.55
C SER A 168 6.10 -1.85 -6.83
N ILE A 169 5.38 -2.45 -7.78
CA ILE A 169 4.98 -1.83 -9.04
C ILE A 169 3.58 -1.24 -8.86
N ASN A 170 3.45 0.08 -9.01
CA ASN A 170 2.21 0.79 -8.67
C ASN A 170 1.63 1.55 -9.89
N PRO A 171 1.03 0.89 -10.90
CA PRO A 171 0.11 1.59 -11.79
C PRO A 171 -1.01 2.17 -10.95
N ARG A 172 -1.24 3.49 -11.03
CA ARG A 172 -2.18 4.16 -10.10
C ARG A 172 -3.56 3.50 -10.20
N PHE A 173 -4.13 3.53 -11.39
CA PHE A 173 -5.43 2.97 -11.75
C PHE A 173 -5.63 3.06 -13.28
N ALA A 174 -6.56 2.31 -13.86
CA ALA A 174 -6.68 2.19 -15.32
C ALA A 174 -7.05 3.51 -16.02
N VAL A 175 -7.74 4.45 -15.34
CA VAL A 175 -8.01 5.77 -15.93
C VAL A 175 -6.70 6.48 -16.26
N SER A 176 -5.74 6.54 -15.33
CA SER A 176 -4.49 7.27 -15.56
C SER A 176 -3.39 6.48 -16.27
N CYS A 177 -3.63 5.21 -16.58
CA CYS A 177 -2.67 4.32 -17.23
C CYS A 177 -3.19 3.92 -18.61
N SER A 178 -2.50 4.33 -19.67
CA SER A 178 -2.72 3.79 -21.01
C SER A 178 -2.40 2.30 -21.08
N GLU A 179 -2.82 1.60 -22.14
CA GLU A 179 -2.41 0.20 -22.37
C GLU A 179 -0.89 0.04 -22.40
N ARG A 180 -0.16 1.01 -22.96
CA ARG A 180 1.31 1.05 -22.91
C ARG A 180 1.83 1.08 -21.47
N CYS A 181 1.14 1.81 -20.59
CA CYS A 181 1.51 1.90 -19.19
C CYS A 181 1.25 0.60 -18.42
N LEU A 182 0.10 -0.02 -18.66
CA LEU A 182 -0.24 -1.32 -18.07
C LEU A 182 0.70 -2.43 -18.59
N GLN A 183 0.99 -2.46 -19.90
CA GLN A 183 1.96 -3.40 -20.47
C GLN A 183 3.35 -3.23 -19.84
N LYS A 184 3.82 -1.99 -19.69
CA LYS A 184 5.12 -1.73 -19.04
C LYS A 184 5.14 -2.19 -17.58
N ALA A 185 4.01 -2.10 -16.86
CA ALA A 185 3.90 -2.65 -15.51
C ALA A 185 4.00 -4.17 -15.51
N ALA A 186 3.37 -4.84 -16.48
CA ALA A 186 3.42 -6.29 -16.63
C ALA A 186 4.83 -6.77 -16.99
N ASP A 187 5.49 -6.10 -17.94
CA ASP A 187 6.87 -6.42 -18.35
C ASP A 187 7.84 -6.29 -17.18
N ASP A 188 7.69 -5.23 -16.37
CA ASP A 188 8.53 -5.03 -15.19
C ASP A 188 8.25 -6.06 -14.09
N ALA A 189 6.99 -6.45 -13.90
CA ALA A 189 6.63 -7.49 -12.95
C ALA A 189 7.24 -8.84 -13.36
N LEU A 190 7.16 -9.17 -14.65
CA LEU A 190 7.78 -10.37 -15.21
C LEU A 190 9.30 -10.35 -15.04
N ALA A 191 9.95 -9.22 -15.35
CA ALA A 191 11.39 -9.06 -15.19
C ALA A 191 11.84 -9.15 -13.73
N ALA A 192 11.00 -8.69 -12.80
CA ALA A 192 11.26 -8.74 -11.37
C ALA A 192 11.04 -10.13 -10.75
N GLY A 193 10.22 -10.96 -11.39
CA GLY A 193 9.87 -12.30 -10.96
C GLY A 193 8.88 -12.35 -9.80
N GLU A 194 8.61 -13.57 -9.33
CA GLU A 194 7.52 -13.91 -8.40
C GLU A 194 7.59 -13.24 -7.01
N ARG A 195 8.66 -12.50 -6.69
CA ARG A 195 8.82 -11.89 -5.37
C ARG A 195 8.36 -10.43 -5.31
N THR A 196 8.03 -9.83 -6.45
CA THR A 196 7.58 -8.45 -6.55
C THR A 196 6.08 -8.35 -6.41
N PHE A 197 5.65 -7.34 -5.66
CA PHE A 197 4.23 -7.03 -5.52
C PHE A 197 3.79 -5.96 -6.51
N LEU A 198 2.51 -6.04 -6.87
CA LEU A 198 1.79 -5.00 -7.59
C LEU A 198 0.74 -4.38 -6.68
N GLN A 199 0.52 -3.09 -6.84
CA GLN A 199 -0.56 -2.37 -6.15
C GLN A 199 -1.30 -1.51 -7.16
N THR A 200 -2.64 -1.58 -7.18
CA THR A 200 -3.47 -0.65 -7.96
C THR A 200 -4.83 -0.39 -7.29
N HIS A 201 -5.62 0.54 -7.84
CA HIS A 201 -7.01 0.76 -7.41
C HIS A 201 -7.96 0.03 -8.35
N LEU A 202 -9.08 -0.44 -7.79
CA LEU A 202 -10.07 -1.19 -8.55
C LEU A 202 -11.49 -0.87 -8.05
N ALA A 203 -12.35 -0.46 -8.98
CA ALA A 203 -13.79 -0.30 -8.78
C ALA A 203 -14.18 0.49 -7.50
N GLU A 204 -13.53 1.64 -7.27
CA GLU A 204 -13.75 2.46 -6.08
C GLU A 204 -15.04 3.27 -6.18
N SER A 205 -15.28 3.89 -7.34
CA SER A 205 -16.49 4.70 -7.58
C SER A 205 -17.19 4.34 -8.88
N ARG A 206 -18.51 4.55 -8.96
CA ARG A 206 -19.29 4.29 -10.18
C ARG A 206 -18.80 5.12 -11.37
N ARG A 207 -18.51 6.40 -11.16
CA ARG A 207 -18.03 7.30 -12.23
C ARG A 207 -16.66 6.90 -12.75
N GLU A 208 -15.78 6.44 -11.87
CA GLU A 208 -14.50 5.84 -12.28
C GLU A 208 -14.73 4.59 -13.12
N CYS A 209 -15.60 3.66 -12.67
CA CYS A 209 -15.93 2.45 -13.43
C CYS A 209 -16.48 2.77 -14.82
N ASP A 210 -17.40 3.74 -14.92
CA ASP A 210 -17.96 4.19 -16.20
C ASP A 210 -16.88 4.80 -17.09
N PHE A 211 -15.96 5.59 -16.53
CA PHE A 211 -14.86 6.16 -17.30
C PHE A 211 -13.92 5.06 -17.83
N VAL A 212 -13.57 4.06 -17.01
CA VAL A 212 -12.78 2.91 -17.45
C VAL A 212 -13.46 2.18 -18.62
N ARG A 213 -14.78 1.95 -18.58
CA ARG A 213 -15.51 1.33 -19.71
C ARG A 213 -15.38 2.13 -21.01
N THR A 214 -15.30 3.46 -20.96
CA THR A 214 -15.08 4.26 -22.18
C THR A 214 -13.65 4.16 -22.70
N LEU A 215 -12.67 3.97 -21.80
CA LEU A 215 -11.25 3.90 -22.15
C LEU A 215 -10.81 2.50 -22.59
N PHE A 216 -11.53 1.47 -22.15
CA PHE A 216 -11.27 0.05 -22.44
C PHE A 216 -12.57 -0.64 -22.88
N PRO A 217 -13.14 -0.28 -24.04
CA PRO A 217 -14.46 -0.74 -24.47
C PRO A 217 -14.52 -2.25 -24.80
N ASP A 218 -13.36 -2.88 -25.01
CA ASP A 218 -13.25 -4.32 -25.31
C ASP A 218 -13.22 -5.19 -24.03
N ASP A 219 -13.00 -4.58 -22.87
CA ASP A 219 -12.97 -5.26 -21.57
C ASP A 219 -14.38 -5.16 -20.93
N ALA A 220 -14.98 -6.31 -20.58
CA ALA A 220 -16.35 -6.34 -20.06
C ALA A 220 -16.45 -5.69 -18.67
N HIS A 221 -15.42 -5.91 -17.84
CA HIS A 221 -15.29 -5.39 -16.51
C HIS A 221 -13.99 -4.62 -16.30
N TYR A 222 -13.94 -3.80 -15.24
CA TYR A 222 -12.72 -3.11 -14.83
C TYR A 222 -11.63 -4.14 -14.46
N THR A 223 -12.01 -5.20 -13.74
CA THR A 223 -11.08 -6.29 -13.38
C THR A 223 -10.43 -6.92 -14.62
N ASP A 224 -11.16 -7.06 -15.73
CA ASP A 224 -10.67 -7.67 -16.98
C ASP A 224 -9.55 -6.84 -17.61
N VAL A 225 -9.56 -5.52 -17.43
CA VAL A 225 -8.48 -4.64 -17.90
C VAL A 225 -7.16 -5.12 -17.31
N TYR A 226 -7.09 -5.33 -15.99
CA TYR A 226 -5.86 -5.77 -15.34
C TYR A 226 -5.54 -7.25 -15.62
N ASP A 227 -6.57 -8.11 -15.71
CA ASP A 227 -6.37 -9.55 -16.00
C ASP A 227 -5.75 -9.75 -17.39
N ARG A 228 -6.21 -8.99 -18.39
CA ARG A 228 -5.72 -9.03 -19.77
C ARG A 228 -4.23 -8.74 -19.90
N PHE A 229 -3.69 -7.83 -19.07
CA PHE A 229 -2.25 -7.54 -19.03
C PHE A 229 -1.47 -8.49 -18.10
N GLY A 230 -2.13 -9.46 -17.47
CA GLY A 230 -1.48 -10.36 -16.50
C GLY A 230 -1.07 -9.67 -15.20
N LEU A 231 -1.71 -8.55 -14.86
CA LEU A 231 -1.41 -7.77 -13.66
C LEU A 231 -2.10 -8.32 -12.41
N LEU A 232 -3.03 -9.27 -12.56
CA LEU A 232 -3.68 -9.96 -11.44
C LEU A 232 -2.92 -11.24 -11.11
N THR A 233 -2.20 -11.21 -9.99
CA THR A 233 -1.36 -12.31 -9.50
C THR A 233 -1.56 -12.53 -7.99
N PRO A 234 -1.00 -13.61 -7.41
CA PRO A 234 -0.94 -13.80 -5.96
C PRO A 234 -0.19 -12.72 -5.18
N HIS A 235 0.50 -11.82 -5.88
CA HIS A 235 1.26 -10.70 -5.31
C HIS A 235 0.66 -9.34 -5.66
N THR A 236 -0.62 -9.32 -6.08
CA THR A 236 -1.33 -8.09 -6.43
C THR A 236 -2.27 -7.68 -5.31
N LEU A 237 -2.11 -6.43 -4.85
CA LEU A 237 -3.02 -5.76 -3.93
C LEU A 237 -3.94 -4.81 -4.73
N VAL A 238 -5.25 -5.03 -4.67
CA VAL A 238 -6.26 -4.16 -5.29
C VAL A 238 -7.02 -3.38 -4.23
N ALA A 239 -6.95 -2.05 -4.30
CA ALA A 239 -7.63 -1.20 -3.35
C ALA A 239 -9.13 -1.03 -3.70
N HIS A 240 -9.94 -0.91 -2.65
CA HIS A 240 -11.38 -0.60 -2.66
C HIS A 240 -12.32 -1.76 -3.00
N GLY A 241 -12.45 -2.15 -4.28
CA GLY A 241 -13.34 -3.23 -4.70
C GLY A 241 -14.83 -3.03 -4.38
N ILE A 242 -15.29 -1.78 -4.29
CA ILE A 242 -16.65 -1.42 -3.81
C ILE A 242 -17.72 -1.78 -4.84
N HIS A 243 -17.41 -1.60 -6.13
CA HIS A 243 -18.36 -1.75 -7.23
C HIS A 243 -18.07 -2.96 -8.13
N LEU A 244 -17.52 -4.03 -7.56
CA LEU A 244 -17.26 -5.29 -8.27
C LEU A 244 -18.55 -6.06 -8.56
N ALA A 245 -18.66 -6.60 -9.77
CA ALA A 245 -19.64 -7.62 -10.10
C ALA A 245 -19.25 -9.00 -9.51
N PRO A 246 -20.20 -9.94 -9.35
CA PRO A 246 -19.90 -11.29 -8.88
C PRO A 246 -18.85 -12.05 -9.72
N ASP A 247 -18.84 -11.83 -11.03
CA ASP A 247 -17.88 -12.48 -11.92
C ASP A 247 -16.46 -11.91 -11.73
N GLU A 248 -16.33 -10.61 -11.43
CA GLU A 248 -15.05 -9.99 -11.09
C GLU A 248 -14.45 -10.56 -9.80
N LEU A 249 -15.29 -10.79 -8.78
CA LEU A 249 -14.86 -11.48 -7.55
C LEU A 249 -14.34 -12.88 -7.83
N THR A 250 -14.96 -13.59 -8.78
CA THR A 250 -14.51 -14.92 -9.22
C THR A 250 -13.15 -14.84 -9.89
N VAL A 251 -12.91 -13.85 -10.76
CA VAL A 251 -11.60 -13.62 -11.40
C VAL A 251 -10.53 -13.34 -10.34
N LEU A 252 -10.78 -12.40 -9.42
CA LEU A 252 -9.83 -12.07 -8.34
C LEU A 252 -9.49 -13.30 -7.49
N ALA A 253 -10.49 -14.11 -7.11
CA ALA A 253 -10.28 -15.34 -6.36
C ALA A 253 -9.43 -16.36 -7.13
N GLN A 254 -9.69 -16.55 -8.43
CA GLN A 254 -8.92 -17.46 -9.29
C GLN A 254 -7.46 -17.01 -9.46
N ARG A 255 -7.22 -15.70 -9.57
CA ARG A 255 -5.88 -15.11 -9.67
C ARG A 255 -5.18 -14.97 -8.33
N ARG A 256 -5.91 -15.15 -7.23
CA ARG A 256 -5.46 -14.97 -5.83
C ARG A 256 -4.97 -13.55 -5.56
N SER A 257 -5.52 -12.57 -6.27
CA SER A 257 -5.31 -11.15 -5.99
C SER A 257 -6.22 -10.73 -4.85
N VAL A 258 -5.72 -9.87 -3.96
CA VAL A 258 -6.38 -9.48 -2.70
C VAL A 258 -6.63 -7.99 -2.62
#